data_AF-A0A6P4F036-F1
#
_entry.id   AF-A0A6P4F036-F1
#
_cell.length_a   1.000
_cell.length_b   1.000
_cell.length_c   1.000
_cell.angle_alpha   90.00
_cell.angle_beta   90.00
_cell.angle_gamma   90.00
#
_symmetry.space_group_name_H-M   'P 1'
#
loop_
_entity.id
_entity.type
_entity.pdbx_description
1 polymer ?
#
loop_
_entity_poly.entity_id
_entity_poly.type
_entity_poly.pdbx_seq_one_letter_code
_entity_poly.pdbx_strand_id
1 'polypeptide(L)'
;MYDGLENLKDQNSEEDQVLKDLKEENCQQGSIDAEPIRKYPGGEEELEEQPKEIGELDKNPPEPEKVPGDLPLEKEDKVEENMMEEVLNLEDQSIQDVLESDGGCLKKIENVLENPENKEQLNKSLEDLAEEELQRAQAADKDLTGECSQDSLPDPIGGHTQNELREEQNRENLDRIEHQLENTPEKNEADVTTPEEDLPNEQVTQFLRHLVTQLWPELRANPELRLNRASAKGDNYLGVVWRLQVASESKRSLVVKLPPQNRVRRKQFFARPCFLRETAAYEVFLPLAEMIQKKWKIPGEDSFRQHARCLGTRQDEPNECIVLEDLSCAGFSLHDRFSDLSVEHVRQVIRSYAKLHAISLAGKRQFPERMLKLQQLVDIFEQRREDHALGVYFENLKGSALSSLLSPEDDSYRVRLQDYFARGSYFELLLPLVSGSNCEPFAVICHGDCWNNNILYKRAERGELEDVRLIDWQLMRYASPVTDLSYFLFTCTSRGFRQRYFKDMLEDYYEELGQHLNRLNEQSEQLLPRPAFDEQVATKAAVGLLLAMMVLPIVTMQGQDVPDLQAISERIEAGATTDLQGAGFLGAGNEATFKRRMREVILDCVDFNYI
;
A
#
# COMPACT_ATOMS: atom_id res chain seq x y z
N MET A 1 34.71 -60.56 13.02
CA MET A 1 34.94 -61.10 11.66
C MET A 1 34.05 -60.26 10.76
N TYR A 2 34.52 -59.11 10.30
CA TYR A 2 35.49 -58.92 9.20
C TYR A 2 34.93 -59.42 7.87
N ASP A 3 34.43 -58.45 7.09
CA ASP A 3 34.61 -58.22 5.65
C ASP A 3 33.33 -57.56 5.08
N GLY A 4 33.38 -56.56 4.20
CA GLY A 4 34.53 -55.91 3.56
C GLY A 4 34.39 -54.38 3.50
N LEU A 5 35.53 -53.70 3.46
CA LEU A 5 35.67 -52.24 3.39
C LEU A 5 36.38 -51.90 2.08
N GLU A 6 35.64 -51.78 0.98
CA GLU A 6 36.16 -51.37 -0.33
C GLU A 6 35.03 -50.80 -1.20
N ASN A 7 35.34 -49.79 -2.02
CA ASN A 7 34.45 -48.94 -2.86
C ASN A 7 33.93 -47.62 -2.23
N LEU A 8 34.87 -46.77 -1.78
CA LEU A 8 34.66 -45.33 -1.56
C LEU A 8 35.76 -44.50 -2.26
N LYS A 9 35.95 -44.77 -3.56
CA LYS A 9 36.78 -44.03 -4.52
C LYS A 9 36.24 -44.30 -5.92
N ASP A 10 35.39 -43.40 -6.45
CA ASP A 10 35.09 -43.17 -7.89
C ASP A 10 33.86 -42.26 -8.09
N GLN A 11 33.79 -41.11 -7.38
CA GLN A 11 32.81 -40.04 -7.66
C GLN A 11 33.39 -38.61 -7.63
N ASN A 12 34.69 -38.44 -7.35
CA ASN A 12 35.37 -37.12 -7.34
C ASN A 12 36.18 -36.85 -8.64
N SER A 13 35.79 -37.45 -9.77
CA SER A 13 36.53 -37.29 -11.05
C SER A 13 35.74 -36.60 -12.17
N GLU A 14 34.45 -36.28 -11.95
CA GLU A 14 33.65 -35.53 -12.93
C GLU A 14 33.53 -34.04 -12.57
N GLU A 15 33.53 -33.67 -11.28
CA GLU A 15 33.46 -32.26 -10.84
C GLU A 15 34.75 -31.46 -11.15
N ASP A 16 35.92 -32.11 -11.13
CA ASP A 16 37.23 -31.49 -11.42
C ASP A 16 37.49 -31.26 -12.92
N GLN A 17 36.65 -31.82 -13.81
CA GLN A 17 36.78 -31.64 -15.26
C GLN A 17 35.94 -30.45 -15.77
N VAL A 18 34.72 -30.27 -15.24
CA VAL A 18 33.86 -29.11 -15.58
C VAL A 18 34.50 -27.78 -15.14
N LEU A 19 35.29 -27.79 -14.06
CA LEU A 19 35.99 -26.60 -13.54
C LEU A 19 37.23 -26.18 -14.36
N LYS A 20 37.66 -26.99 -15.33
CA LYS A 20 38.74 -26.67 -16.28
C LYS A 20 38.20 -26.04 -17.55
N ASP A 21 37.14 -26.59 -18.11
CA ASP A 21 36.61 -26.16 -19.41
C ASP A 21 36.02 -24.72 -19.32
N LEU A 22 35.53 -24.31 -18.14
CA LEU A 22 35.08 -22.93 -17.86
C LEU A 22 36.21 -21.89 -17.72
N LYS A 23 37.49 -22.27 -17.84
CA LYS A 23 38.65 -21.34 -17.79
C LYS A 23 39.33 -21.10 -19.12
N GLU A 24 38.96 -21.81 -20.20
CA GLU A 24 39.62 -21.70 -21.50
C GLU A 24 38.86 -20.85 -22.55
N GLU A 25 37.56 -20.58 -22.37
CA GLU A 25 36.81 -19.73 -23.33
C GLU A 25 37.05 -18.21 -23.19
N ASN A 26 37.67 -17.73 -22.12
CA ASN A 26 37.91 -16.29 -21.89
C ASN A 26 39.29 -15.80 -22.37
N CYS A 27 39.93 -16.49 -23.32
CA CYS A 27 41.29 -16.17 -23.77
C CYS A 27 41.47 -16.19 -25.31
N GLN A 28 40.74 -15.32 -26.02
CA GLN A 28 41.19 -14.82 -27.33
C GLN A 28 40.48 -13.53 -27.78
N GLN A 29 41.28 -12.58 -28.31
CA GLN A 29 40.89 -11.34 -29.01
C GLN A 29 40.32 -10.19 -28.13
N GLY A 30 40.92 -8.99 -28.06
CA GLY A 30 42.17 -8.52 -28.65
C GLY A 30 42.57 -7.11 -28.18
N SER A 31 43.87 -6.82 -28.17
CA SER A 31 44.49 -5.59 -27.63
C SER A 31 44.74 -4.50 -28.70
N ILE A 32 44.44 -3.23 -28.39
CA ILE A 32 45.06 -1.98 -28.88
C ILE A 32 44.73 -0.88 -27.83
N ASP A 33 45.59 0.02 -27.33
CA ASP A 33 47.05 0.07 -27.11
C ASP A 33 47.31 1.10 -25.98
N ALA A 34 48.41 1.02 -25.22
CA ALA A 34 48.75 2.02 -24.18
C ALA A 34 50.26 2.13 -23.91
N GLU A 35 50.84 3.33 -24.02
CA GLU A 35 52.01 3.88 -23.28
C GLU A 35 52.41 5.27 -23.85
N PRO A 36 53.30 6.08 -23.21
CA PRO A 36 53.92 5.94 -21.89
C PRO A 36 53.88 7.19 -20.97
N ILE A 37 54.30 6.94 -19.73
CA ILE A 37 54.49 7.89 -18.61
C ILE A 37 55.63 8.91 -18.86
N ARG A 38 55.52 10.12 -18.30
CA ARG A 38 56.67 10.99 -17.96
C ARG A 38 56.72 11.33 -16.46
N LYS A 39 57.93 11.35 -15.91
CA LYS A 39 58.25 11.46 -14.47
C LYS A 39 58.85 12.84 -14.09
N TYR A 40 58.76 13.13 -12.78
CA TYR A 40 59.64 13.94 -11.89
C TYR A 40 59.44 15.48 -11.83
N PRO A 41 59.88 16.19 -10.76
CA PRO A 41 60.28 15.79 -9.37
C PRO A 41 59.17 16.17 -8.33
N GLY A 42 59.32 16.21 -6.99
CA GLY A 42 60.40 15.83 -6.06
C GLY A 42 60.96 16.98 -5.17
N GLY A 43 60.89 16.88 -3.83
CA GLY A 43 61.47 17.84 -2.87
C GLY A 43 61.02 17.63 -1.40
N GLU A 44 61.98 17.41 -0.49
CA GLU A 44 61.84 17.32 0.98
C GLU A 44 62.42 18.57 1.65
N GLU A 45 62.04 18.84 2.90
CA GLU A 45 62.73 19.59 4.00
C GLU A 45 61.65 19.99 5.03
N GLU A 46 61.87 20.17 6.33
CA GLU A 46 62.65 19.56 7.42
C GLU A 46 62.27 20.38 8.70
N LEU A 47 62.83 20.07 9.88
CA LEU A 47 62.44 20.67 11.17
C LEU A 47 63.37 21.82 11.63
N GLU A 48 62.86 22.70 12.51
CA GLU A 48 63.53 23.40 13.65
C GLU A 48 62.65 24.60 14.08
N GLU A 49 62.65 25.18 15.28
CA GLU A 49 62.86 24.78 16.68
C GLU A 49 62.35 25.97 17.55
N GLN A 50 62.32 25.81 18.87
CA GLN A 50 61.82 26.74 19.91
C GLN A 50 62.71 28.02 20.10
N PRO A 51 62.42 29.09 20.94
CA PRO A 51 61.91 28.96 22.34
C PRO A 51 61.25 30.16 23.13
N LYS A 52 60.59 29.80 24.27
CA LYS A 52 60.60 30.47 25.63
C LYS A 52 60.07 31.93 25.80
N GLU A 53 59.62 32.45 26.97
CA GLU A 53 59.49 31.98 28.38
C GLU A 53 58.54 32.89 29.23
N ILE A 54 57.95 32.36 30.34
CA ILE A 54 57.55 33.01 31.63
C ILE A 54 56.51 34.18 31.59
N GLY A 55 55.49 34.34 32.44
CA GLY A 55 55.00 33.70 33.70
C GLY A 55 53.68 34.41 34.14
N GLU A 56 53.06 34.26 35.33
CA GLU A 56 53.33 33.51 36.57
C GLU A 56 52.00 33.17 37.36
N LEU A 57 52.17 32.66 38.59
CA LEU A 57 51.31 32.35 39.75
C LEU A 57 50.30 33.48 40.19
N ASP A 58 49.26 33.30 41.03
CA ASP A 58 48.99 32.30 42.10
C ASP A 58 47.50 32.25 42.59
N LYS A 59 47.11 31.13 43.24
CA LYS A 59 46.04 30.86 44.27
C LYS A 59 44.63 31.53 44.32
N ASN A 60 43.62 30.64 44.46
CA ASN A 60 42.28 30.80 45.07
C ASN A 60 42.30 31.12 46.60
N PRO A 61 41.16 31.37 47.30
CA PRO A 61 39.89 32.06 46.97
C PRO A 61 39.52 33.15 48.05
N PRO A 62 38.35 33.84 47.98
CA PRO A 62 37.25 33.47 48.91
C PRO A 62 35.80 33.74 48.42
N GLU A 63 34.81 33.16 49.13
CA GLU A 63 33.37 33.50 49.11
C GLU A 63 33.05 34.69 50.07
N PRO A 64 31.78 35.11 50.28
CA PRO A 64 30.80 35.63 49.31
C PRO A 64 30.14 36.96 49.79
N GLU A 65 29.63 37.80 48.89
CA GLU A 65 28.65 38.85 49.26
C GLU A 65 27.45 38.94 48.30
N LYS A 66 26.33 39.46 48.83
CA LYS A 66 24.97 39.31 48.30
C LYS A 66 24.60 40.42 47.32
N VAL A 67 23.81 40.06 46.29
CA VAL A 67 23.00 41.01 45.50
C VAL A 67 21.52 40.60 45.60
N PRO A 68 20.56 41.53 45.77
CA PRO A 68 19.17 41.19 46.05
C PRO A 68 18.23 41.30 44.85
N GLY A 69 17.15 40.51 44.87
CA GLY A 69 15.83 40.91 44.36
C GLY A 69 15.37 40.30 43.03
N ASP A 70 14.53 39.27 43.12
CA ASP A 70 13.75 38.72 42.01
C ASP A 70 12.70 39.70 41.47
N LEU A 71 12.44 39.64 40.16
CA LEU A 71 11.11 39.79 39.54
C LEU A 71 11.04 38.89 38.28
N PRO A 72 9.87 38.30 37.94
CA PRO A 72 9.85 36.97 37.31
C PRO A 72 9.78 36.93 35.78
N LEU A 73 10.51 35.97 35.21
CA LEU A 73 10.28 35.41 33.88
C LEU A 73 9.08 34.45 33.95
N GLU A 74 7.88 34.96 33.69
CA GLU A 74 6.62 34.17 33.73
C GLU A 74 5.65 34.49 32.57
N LYS A 75 6.16 35.13 31.50
CA LYS A 75 5.32 35.66 30.39
C LYS A 75 5.69 35.19 28.99
N GLU A 76 6.78 34.47 28.80
CA GLU A 76 7.16 33.93 27.49
C GLU A 76 6.68 32.47 27.37
N ASP A 77 6.88 31.63 28.39
CA ASP A 77 6.40 30.23 28.39
C ASP A 77 4.87 30.10 28.19
N LYS A 78 4.07 31.01 28.78
CA LYS A 78 2.59 30.99 28.66
C LYS A 78 2.07 31.37 27.27
N VAL A 79 2.90 31.96 26.40
CA VAL A 79 2.51 32.24 25.01
C VAL A 79 2.76 31.01 24.14
N GLU A 80 3.84 30.27 24.40
CA GLU A 80 4.08 28.98 23.75
C GLU A 80 3.07 27.91 24.22
N GLU A 81 2.75 27.82 25.52
CA GLU A 81 1.69 26.92 26.02
C GLU A 81 0.33 27.22 25.40
N ASN A 82 -0.09 28.49 25.30
CA ASN A 82 -1.38 28.85 24.69
C ASN A 82 -1.42 28.56 23.18
N MET A 83 -0.35 28.82 22.43
CA MET A 83 -0.29 28.43 21.01
C MET A 83 -0.28 26.90 20.84
N MET A 84 0.30 26.18 21.81
CA MET A 84 0.32 24.72 21.83
C MET A 84 -1.06 24.14 22.17
N GLU A 85 -1.83 24.74 23.09
CA GLU A 85 -3.25 24.41 23.33
C GLU A 85 -4.13 24.73 22.11
N GLU A 86 -3.93 25.86 21.42
CA GLU A 86 -4.70 26.18 20.20
C GLU A 86 -4.43 25.17 19.07
N VAL A 87 -3.19 24.71 18.89
CA VAL A 87 -2.85 23.64 17.95
C VAL A 87 -3.44 22.29 18.38
N LEU A 88 -3.35 21.93 19.68
CA LEU A 88 -3.94 20.69 20.21
C LEU A 88 -5.46 20.63 20.00
N ASN A 89 -6.17 21.74 20.18
CA ASN A 89 -7.62 21.81 19.95
C ASN A 89 -8.00 21.64 18.45
N LEU A 90 -7.14 22.09 17.53
CA LEU A 90 -7.33 21.89 16.09
C LEU A 90 -6.99 20.45 15.65
N GLU A 91 -5.91 19.87 16.20
CA GLU A 91 -5.55 18.46 16.02
C GLU A 91 -6.62 17.52 16.61
N ASP A 92 -7.26 17.90 17.72
CA ASP A 92 -8.37 17.12 18.30
C ASP A 92 -9.62 17.16 17.42
N GLN A 93 -9.99 18.30 16.83
CA GLN A 93 -11.15 18.41 15.95
C GLN A 93 -11.02 17.61 14.65
N SER A 94 -9.89 17.70 13.94
CA SER A 94 -9.75 16.95 12.67
C SER A 94 -9.77 15.44 12.88
N ILE A 95 -9.25 14.96 14.03
CA ILE A 95 -9.28 13.54 14.37
C ILE A 95 -10.66 13.11 14.93
N GLN A 96 -11.40 14.01 15.58
CA GLN A 96 -12.78 13.74 16.01
C GLN A 96 -13.70 13.48 14.80
N ASP A 97 -13.58 14.26 13.72
CA ASP A 97 -14.36 14.06 12.48
C ASP A 97 -14.06 12.70 11.82
N VAL A 98 -12.83 12.21 11.90
CA VAL A 98 -12.45 10.86 11.44
C VAL A 98 -13.12 9.80 12.32
N LEU A 99 -13.00 9.92 13.64
CA LEU A 99 -13.50 8.93 14.61
C LEU A 99 -15.04 8.90 14.71
N GLU A 100 -15.74 10.01 14.46
CA GLU A 100 -17.21 10.03 14.41
C GLU A 100 -17.74 9.29 13.17
N SER A 101 -16.96 9.22 12.09
CA SER A 101 -17.29 8.39 10.91
C SER A 101 -17.10 6.89 11.16
N ASP A 102 -16.07 6.49 11.93
CA ASP A 102 -15.79 5.08 12.27
C ASP A 102 -16.66 4.57 13.45
N GLY A 103 -16.91 5.39 14.48
CA GLY A 103 -17.55 4.97 15.73
C GLY A 103 -19.09 5.01 15.75
N GLY A 104 -19.73 5.66 14.77
CA GLY A 104 -21.15 5.98 14.80
C GLY A 104 -22.11 4.79 14.68
N CYS A 105 -21.64 3.64 14.18
CA CYS A 105 -22.46 2.43 14.01
C CYS A 105 -22.40 1.51 15.24
N LEU A 106 -21.19 1.19 15.73
CA LEU A 106 -20.99 0.29 16.88
C LEU A 106 -21.69 0.80 18.14
N LYS A 107 -21.54 2.09 18.48
CA LYS A 107 -22.25 2.68 19.64
C LYS A 107 -23.77 2.67 19.50
N LYS A 108 -24.34 2.64 18.29
CA LYS A 108 -25.79 2.47 18.10
C LYS A 108 -26.20 1.02 18.25
N ILE A 109 -25.38 0.07 17.80
CA ILE A 109 -25.65 -1.36 17.92
C ILE A 109 -25.54 -1.82 19.38
N GLU A 110 -24.50 -1.40 20.12
CA GLU A 110 -24.36 -1.71 21.56
C GLU A 110 -25.55 -1.18 22.37
N ASN A 111 -25.92 0.09 22.21
CA ASN A 111 -27.09 0.68 22.90
C ASN A 111 -28.43 0.02 22.51
N VAL A 112 -28.54 -0.57 21.31
CA VAL A 112 -29.74 -1.33 20.88
C VAL A 112 -29.74 -2.74 21.46
N LEU A 113 -28.58 -3.39 21.59
CA LEU A 113 -28.41 -4.75 22.12
C LEU A 113 -28.38 -4.81 23.65
N GLU A 114 -28.12 -3.70 24.35
CA GLU A 114 -28.22 -3.62 25.82
C GLU A 114 -29.65 -3.42 26.31
N ASN A 115 -30.59 -2.99 25.46
CA ASN A 115 -32.00 -2.90 25.82
C ASN A 115 -32.62 -4.31 25.98
N PRO A 116 -33.13 -4.69 27.18
CA PRO A 116 -33.72 -6.01 27.41
C PRO A 116 -34.91 -6.33 26.50
N GLU A 117 -35.74 -5.33 26.18
CA GLU A 117 -36.94 -5.52 25.33
C GLU A 117 -36.56 -5.88 23.89
N ASN A 118 -35.49 -5.28 23.36
CA ASN A 118 -34.97 -5.59 22.02
C ASN A 118 -34.37 -7.00 21.96
N LYS A 119 -33.69 -7.44 23.01
CA LYS A 119 -33.15 -8.81 23.12
C LYS A 119 -34.26 -9.86 23.15
N GLU A 120 -35.34 -9.60 23.89
CA GLU A 120 -36.48 -10.51 23.96
C GLU A 120 -37.24 -10.57 22.61
N GLN A 121 -37.38 -9.44 21.92
CA GLN A 121 -37.92 -9.40 20.55
C GLN A 121 -37.04 -10.15 19.54
N LEU A 122 -35.72 -9.94 19.58
CA LEU A 122 -34.78 -10.59 18.65
C LEU A 122 -34.73 -12.11 18.86
N ASN A 123 -34.67 -12.58 20.11
CA ASN A 123 -34.72 -14.00 20.43
C ASN A 123 -36.02 -14.64 19.92
N LYS A 124 -37.16 -13.96 20.11
CA LYS A 124 -38.46 -14.46 19.63
C LYS A 124 -38.52 -14.56 18.11
N SER A 125 -38.01 -13.56 17.38
CA SER A 125 -37.92 -13.65 15.91
C SER A 125 -36.94 -14.72 15.42
N LEU A 126 -35.91 -15.04 16.19
CA LEU A 126 -35.01 -16.17 15.89
C LEU A 126 -35.65 -17.53 16.16
N GLU A 127 -36.48 -17.66 17.20
CA GLU A 127 -37.30 -18.84 17.47
C GLU A 127 -38.36 -19.06 16.37
N ASP A 128 -39.09 -18.01 15.98
CA ASP A 128 -40.08 -18.04 14.90
C ASP A 128 -39.44 -18.48 13.55
N LEU A 129 -38.25 -17.96 13.23
CA LEU A 129 -37.48 -18.35 12.02
C LEU A 129 -36.96 -19.79 12.08
N ALA A 130 -36.58 -20.28 13.25
CA ALA A 130 -36.14 -21.67 13.44
C ALA A 130 -37.32 -22.65 13.29
N GLU A 131 -38.53 -22.29 13.73
CA GLU A 131 -39.72 -23.10 13.49
C GLU A 131 -40.14 -23.13 12.00
N GLU A 132 -40.03 -22.01 11.26
CA GLU A 132 -40.29 -22.01 9.81
C GLU A 132 -39.32 -22.90 9.03
N GLU A 133 -38.01 -22.83 9.31
CA GLU A 133 -37.01 -23.68 8.65
C GLU A 133 -37.20 -25.16 8.99
N LEU A 134 -37.54 -25.48 10.24
CA LEU A 134 -37.86 -26.85 10.65
C LEU A 134 -39.10 -27.40 9.93
N GLN A 135 -40.12 -26.56 9.71
CA GLN A 135 -41.31 -26.94 8.93
C GLN A 135 -41.00 -27.13 7.43
N ARG A 136 -40.12 -26.31 6.84
CA ARG A 136 -39.64 -26.50 5.45
C ARG A 136 -38.87 -27.81 5.30
N ALA A 137 -37.96 -28.12 6.23
CA ALA A 137 -37.21 -29.37 6.23
C ALA A 137 -38.13 -30.60 6.33
N GLN A 138 -39.16 -30.55 7.18
CA GLN A 138 -40.15 -31.62 7.33
C GLN A 138 -41.12 -31.74 6.15
N ALA A 139 -41.28 -30.70 5.34
CA ALA A 139 -42.04 -30.76 4.08
C ALA A 139 -41.22 -31.44 2.97
N ALA A 140 -39.92 -31.13 2.87
CA ALA A 140 -39.02 -31.71 1.86
C ALA A 140 -38.83 -33.23 1.99
N ASP A 141 -38.89 -33.77 3.22
CA ASP A 141 -38.69 -35.20 3.49
C ASP A 141 -39.90 -36.08 3.11
N LYS A 142 -41.05 -35.50 2.75
CA LYS A 142 -42.27 -36.24 2.35
C LYS A 142 -42.38 -36.57 0.87
N ASP A 143 -41.64 -35.88 0.00
CA ASP A 143 -41.69 -36.12 -1.46
C ASP A 143 -40.74 -37.24 -1.94
N LEU A 144 -39.98 -37.88 -1.03
CA LEU A 144 -38.96 -38.89 -1.37
C LEU A 144 -39.33 -40.36 -1.02
N THR A 145 -40.54 -40.64 -0.52
CA THR A 145 -40.97 -42.03 -0.22
C THR A 145 -42.38 -42.33 -0.76
N GLY A 146 -42.48 -42.94 -1.95
CA GLY A 146 -43.77 -43.12 -2.64
C GLY A 146 -43.83 -44.15 -3.78
N GLU A 147 -43.42 -45.39 -3.52
CA GLU A 147 -43.79 -46.65 -4.22
C GLU A 147 -43.46 -46.88 -5.72
N CYS A 148 -43.22 -48.16 -6.03
CA CYS A 148 -42.85 -48.69 -7.35
C CYS A 148 -43.82 -49.82 -7.73
N SER A 149 -44.30 -49.87 -8.99
CA SER A 149 -44.77 -51.10 -9.68
C SER A 149 -45.03 -50.89 -11.19
N GLN A 150 -44.40 -51.75 -12.01
CA GLN A 150 -44.88 -52.43 -13.25
C GLN A 150 -45.81 -51.65 -14.22
N ASP A 151 -45.50 -51.43 -15.51
CA ASP A 151 -45.28 -52.48 -16.54
C ASP A 151 -44.79 -51.96 -17.93
N SER A 152 -44.12 -52.83 -18.69
CA SER A 152 -43.95 -52.88 -20.17
C SER A 152 -43.19 -51.79 -20.97
N LEU A 153 -42.20 -52.24 -21.76
CA LEU A 153 -41.44 -51.52 -22.82
C LEU A 153 -42.13 -51.63 -24.20
N PRO A 154 -41.91 -50.70 -25.15
CA PRO A 154 -40.83 -50.89 -26.13
C PRO A 154 -39.97 -49.64 -26.51
N ASP A 155 -38.73 -49.91 -26.91
CA ASP A 155 -37.66 -49.01 -27.40
C ASP A 155 -37.87 -48.45 -28.85
N PRO A 156 -36.95 -47.63 -29.44
CA PRO A 156 -36.38 -46.37 -28.95
C PRO A 156 -36.18 -45.29 -30.06
N ILE A 157 -36.36 -43.98 -29.79
CA ILE A 157 -35.75 -42.88 -30.58
C ILE A 157 -35.33 -41.75 -29.62
N GLY A 158 -34.19 -41.09 -29.88
CA GLY A 158 -33.59 -40.08 -28.99
C GLY A 158 -34.42 -38.79 -28.81
N GLY A 159 -34.04 -37.86 -27.93
CA GLY A 159 -32.77 -37.75 -27.21
C GLY A 159 -32.27 -36.31 -27.23
N HIS A 160 -32.89 -35.44 -26.44
CA HIS A 160 -32.48 -34.06 -26.17
C HIS A 160 -32.68 -33.75 -24.68
N THR A 161 -31.80 -32.94 -24.10
CA THR A 161 -31.76 -32.63 -22.66
C THR A 161 -32.25 -31.22 -22.35
N GLN A 162 -32.73 -30.99 -21.13
CA GLN A 162 -33.32 -29.71 -20.69
C GLN A 162 -32.39 -28.48 -20.82
N ASN A 163 -31.08 -28.67 -21.03
CA ASN A 163 -30.15 -27.57 -21.32
C ASN A 163 -30.39 -26.95 -22.71
N GLU A 164 -30.73 -27.75 -23.72
CA GLU A 164 -30.88 -27.27 -25.11
C GLU A 164 -32.08 -26.32 -25.25
N LEU A 165 -33.20 -26.65 -24.59
CA LEU A 165 -34.38 -25.79 -24.49
C LEU A 165 -34.09 -24.44 -23.79
N ARG A 166 -33.13 -24.42 -22.86
CA ARG A 166 -32.75 -23.22 -22.11
C ARG A 166 -31.80 -22.31 -22.91
N GLU A 167 -30.94 -22.89 -23.75
CA GLU A 167 -30.11 -22.14 -24.70
C GLU A 167 -30.91 -21.58 -25.88
N GLU A 168 -31.98 -22.27 -26.30
CA GLU A 168 -32.88 -21.79 -27.35
C GLU A 168 -33.71 -20.59 -26.87
N GLN A 169 -34.29 -20.65 -25.66
CA GLN A 169 -34.96 -19.50 -25.03
C GLN A 169 -34.05 -18.30 -24.76
N ASN A 170 -32.75 -18.53 -24.49
CA ASN A 170 -31.80 -17.42 -24.34
C ASN A 170 -31.45 -16.75 -25.67
N ARG A 171 -31.41 -17.50 -26.79
CA ARG A 171 -31.24 -16.94 -28.14
C ARG A 171 -32.45 -16.13 -28.59
N GLU A 172 -33.68 -16.64 -28.43
CA GLU A 172 -34.90 -15.90 -28.78
C GLU A 172 -35.06 -14.58 -27.98
N ASN A 173 -34.51 -14.50 -26.77
CA ASN A 173 -34.50 -13.27 -25.98
C ASN A 173 -33.40 -12.27 -26.44
N LEU A 174 -32.26 -12.73 -26.94
CA LEU A 174 -31.24 -11.85 -27.54
C LEU A 174 -31.75 -11.22 -28.85
N ASP A 175 -32.27 -12.03 -29.77
CA ASP A 175 -32.79 -11.57 -31.07
C ASP A 175 -33.92 -10.52 -30.88
N ARG A 176 -34.72 -10.66 -29.82
CA ARG A 176 -35.76 -9.69 -29.43
C ARG A 176 -35.22 -8.37 -28.89
N ILE A 177 -34.03 -8.36 -28.29
CA ILE A 177 -33.37 -7.14 -27.82
C ILE A 177 -32.70 -6.43 -28.99
N GLU A 178 -32.01 -7.15 -29.88
CA GLU A 178 -31.42 -6.58 -31.09
C GLU A 178 -32.49 -5.93 -31.99
N HIS A 179 -33.60 -6.64 -32.25
CA HIS A 179 -34.69 -6.11 -33.09
C HIS A 179 -35.44 -4.91 -32.44
N GLN A 180 -35.31 -4.69 -31.13
CA GLN A 180 -35.80 -3.48 -30.44
C GLN A 180 -34.82 -2.31 -30.53
N LEU A 181 -33.51 -2.56 -30.60
CA LEU A 181 -32.49 -1.53 -30.76
C LEU A 181 -32.51 -0.90 -32.16
N GLU A 182 -32.74 -1.70 -33.21
CA GLU A 182 -32.75 -1.24 -34.62
C GLU A 182 -33.89 -0.28 -35.01
N ASN A 183 -34.91 -0.08 -34.16
CA ASN A 183 -36.09 0.74 -34.50
C ASN A 183 -36.17 2.09 -33.76
N THR A 184 -35.06 2.58 -33.20
CA THR A 184 -35.01 3.90 -32.55
C THR A 184 -34.65 4.99 -33.57
N PRO A 185 -35.45 6.07 -33.72
CA PRO A 185 -35.21 7.05 -34.78
C PRO A 185 -33.94 7.88 -34.52
N GLU A 186 -33.10 7.99 -35.56
CA GLU A 186 -31.84 8.71 -35.57
C GLU A 186 -31.98 10.15 -35.02
N LYS A 187 -31.26 10.44 -33.93
CA LYS A 187 -31.02 11.79 -33.46
C LYS A 187 -29.54 12.12 -33.62
N ASN A 188 -29.27 13.01 -34.57
CA ASN A 188 -28.01 13.71 -34.86
C ASN A 188 -26.81 13.38 -33.96
N GLU A 189 -25.79 12.77 -34.56
CA GLU A 189 -24.44 12.60 -34.00
C GLU A 189 -23.76 13.97 -33.75
N ALA A 190 -24.02 14.57 -32.58
CA ALA A 190 -23.37 15.82 -32.18
C ALA A 190 -23.31 16.02 -30.65
N ASP A 191 -23.28 14.95 -29.86
CA ASP A 191 -22.90 15.04 -28.43
C ASP A 191 -22.36 13.69 -27.92
N VAL A 192 -21.08 13.41 -28.21
CA VAL A 192 -20.33 12.41 -27.44
C VAL A 192 -19.89 13.13 -26.17
N THR A 193 -20.70 13.02 -25.12
CA THR A 193 -20.37 13.58 -23.81
C THR A 193 -19.08 12.96 -23.32
N THR A 194 -18.01 13.76 -23.31
CA THR A 194 -16.80 13.44 -22.55
C THR A 194 -17.21 13.17 -21.11
N PRO A 195 -16.72 12.09 -20.46
CA PRO A 195 -17.07 11.80 -19.08
C PRO A 195 -16.76 13.02 -18.21
N GLU A 196 -17.71 13.44 -17.37
CA GLU A 196 -17.56 14.60 -16.49
C GLU A 196 -16.28 14.44 -15.67
N GLU A 197 -15.26 15.25 -15.98
CA GLU A 197 -14.03 15.23 -15.22
C GLU A 197 -14.29 15.85 -13.84
N ASP A 198 -13.86 15.16 -12.77
CA ASP A 198 -13.99 15.64 -11.39
C ASP A 198 -13.12 16.91 -11.18
N LEU A 199 -13.64 18.06 -11.59
CA LEU A 199 -12.99 19.37 -11.51
C LEU A 199 -13.13 19.98 -10.09
N PRO A 200 -12.19 20.84 -9.66
CA PRO A 200 -12.35 21.62 -8.44
C PRO A 200 -13.65 22.45 -8.49
N ASN A 201 -14.50 22.30 -7.47
CA ASN A 201 -15.69 23.14 -7.32
C ASN A 201 -15.32 24.59 -6.96
N GLU A 202 -16.33 25.47 -6.78
CA GLU A 202 -16.06 26.88 -6.51
C GLU A 202 -15.30 27.10 -5.18
N GLN A 203 -15.69 26.40 -4.12
CA GLN A 203 -15.10 26.48 -2.79
C GLN A 203 -13.64 26.01 -2.78
N VAL A 204 -13.34 24.91 -3.48
CA VAL A 204 -11.96 24.43 -3.70
C VAL A 204 -11.19 25.43 -4.56
N THR A 205 -11.79 25.98 -5.62
CA THR A 205 -11.14 26.98 -6.49
C THR A 205 -10.79 28.26 -5.74
N GLN A 206 -11.66 28.74 -4.85
CA GLN A 206 -11.39 29.89 -3.97
C GLN A 206 -10.26 29.58 -2.98
N PHE A 207 -10.25 28.39 -2.37
CA PHE A 207 -9.18 27.93 -1.50
C PHE A 207 -7.82 27.86 -2.22
N LEU A 208 -7.78 27.26 -3.42
CA LEU A 208 -6.58 27.21 -4.25
C LEU A 208 -6.05 28.60 -4.60
N ARG A 209 -6.93 29.56 -4.95
CA ARG A 209 -6.53 30.97 -5.19
C ARG A 209 -5.93 31.62 -3.96
N HIS A 210 -6.51 31.39 -2.77
CA HIS A 210 -5.99 31.92 -1.51
C HIS A 210 -4.61 31.35 -1.20
N LEU A 211 -4.47 30.02 -1.23
CA LEU A 211 -3.20 29.31 -0.98
C LEU A 211 -2.09 29.74 -1.95
N VAL A 212 -2.39 29.82 -3.25
CA VAL A 212 -1.43 30.30 -4.26
C VAL A 212 -0.99 31.75 -3.98
N THR A 213 -1.89 32.61 -3.49
CA THR A 213 -1.57 34.01 -3.13
C THR A 213 -0.71 34.09 -1.86
N GLN A 214 -0.87 33.17 -0.91
CA GLN A 214 -0.02 33.06 0.28
C GLN A 214 1.38 32.52 -0.06
N LEU A 215 1.46 31.48 -0.91
CA LEU A 215 2.72 30.85 -1.31
C LEU A 215 3.57 31.75 -2.22
N TRP A 216 2.93 32.56 -3.06
CA TRP A 216 3.60 33.47 -4.01
C TRP A 216 2.93 34.86 -4.07
N PRO A 217 3.09 35.70 -3.03
CA PRO A 217 2.46 37.02 -2.94
C PRO A 217 2.80 37.96 -4.11
N GLU A 218 3.93 37.74 -4.79
CA GLU A 218 4.39 38.51 -5.94
C GLU A 218 3.51 38.34 -7.20
N LEU A 219 2.68 37.29 -7.27
CA LEU A 219 1.84 36.99 -8.44
C LEU A 219 0.59 37.89 -8.58
N ARG A 220 0.40 38.85 -7.65
CA ARG A 220 -0.77 39.73 -7.53
C ARG A 220 -2.05 38.95 -7.17
N ALA A 221 -3.12 39.68 -6.84
CA ALA A 221 -4.36 39.13 -6.28
C ALA A 221 -5.19 38.21 -7.21
N ASN A 222 -4.77 37.96 -8.46
CA ASN A 222 -5.45 37.07 -9.40
C ASN A 222 -4.43 36.40 -10.33
N PRO A 223 -3.68 35.38 -9.85
CA PRO A 223 -2.83 34.58 -10.70
C PRO A 223 -3.67 33.82 -11.75
N GLU A 224 -3.10 33.62 -12.94
CA GLU A 224 -3.65 32.68 -13.91
C GLU A 224 -3.42 31.25 -13.40
N LEU A 225 -4.50 30.46 -13.31
CA LEU A 225 -4.49 29.08 -12.85
C LEU A 225 -4.89 28.17 -14.01
N ARG A 226 -4.05 27.18 -14.33
CA ARG A 226 -4.34 26.18 -15.37
C ARG A 226 -4.27 24.78 -14.77
N LEU A 227 -5.35 24.01 -14.93
CA LEU A 227 -5.42 22.62 -14.51
C LEU A 227 -5.04 21.72 -15.68
N ASN A 228 -4.11 20.80 -15.44
CA ASN A 228 -3.78 19.70 -16.34
C ASN A 228 -3.88 18.40 -15.54
N ARG A 229 -4.15 17.25 -16.16
CA ARG A 229 -4.06 15.97 -15.42
C ARG A 229 -2.61 15.73 -14.97
N ALA A 230 -2.42 15.35 -13.71
CA ALA A 230 -1.09 15.06 -13.17
C ALA A 230 -0.63 13.62 -13.44
N SER A 231 -1.59 12.70 -13.65
CA SER A 231 -1.38 11.26 -13.78
C SER A 231 -2.04 10.70 -15.05
N ALA A 232 -1.57 9.57 -15.57
CA ALA A 232 -2.17 8.93 -16.73
C ALA A 232 -3.42 8.11 -16.35
N LYS A 233 -4.16 7.62 -17.36
CA LYS A 233 -5.29 6.71 -17.18
C LYS A 233 -4.77 5.39 -16.57
N GLY A 234 -5.26 5.03 -15.39
CA GLY A 234 -4.83 3.84 -14.64
C GLY A 234 -3.72 4.07 -13.61
N ASP A 235 -3.34 5.32 -13.32
CA ASP A 235 -2.36 5.58 -12.26
C ASP A 235 -3.03 5.91 -10.92
N ASN A 236 -4.25 6.46 -10.93
CA ASN A 236 -5.04 6.76 -9.74
C ASN A 236 -6.46 6.19 -9.87
N TYR A 237 -6.82 5.25 -8.99
CA TYR A 237 -8.12 4.56 -9.03
C TYR A 237 -9.16 5.22 -8.09
N LEU A 238 -8.73 5.64 -6.89
CA LEU A 238 -9.62 6.10 -5.81
C LEU A 238 -9.85 7.62 -5.76
N GLY A 239 -9.12 8.41 -6.56
CA GLY A 239 -9.27 9.87 -6.64
C GLY A 239 -8.80 10.44 -7.98
N VAL A 240 -8.97 11.75 -8.17
CA VAL A 240 -8.53 12.48 -9.37
C VAL A 240 -7.43 13.47 -8.99
N VAL A 241 -6.32 13.41 -9.72
CA VAL A 241 -5.11 14.20 -9.41
C VAL A 241 -4.82 15.19 -10.53
N TRP A 242 -4.92 16.47 -10.18
CA TRP A 242 -4.68 17.60 -11.06
C TRP A 242 -3.32 18.24 -10.77
N ARG A 243 -2.62 18.66 -11.82
CA ARG A 243 -1.48 19.58 -11.75
C ARG A 243 -2.02 21.00 -11.97
N LEU A 244 -2.02 21.80 -10.92
CA LEU A 244 -2.34 23.21 -10.95
C LEU A 244 -1.09 24.00 -11.32
N GLN A 245 -0.95 24.40 -12.58
CA GLN A 245 0.12 25.30 -13.02
C GLN A 245 -0.27 26.76 -12.74
N VAL A 246 0.67 27.51 -12.17
CA VAL A 246 0.46 28.88 -11.71
C VAL A 246 1.27 29.85 -12.57
N ALA A 247 0.57 30.69 -13.33
CA ALA A 247 1.08 31.59 -14.37
C ALA A 247 1.82 30.88 -15.53
N SER A 248 1.50 31.27 -16.77
CA SER A 248 1.95 30.57 -17.98
C SER A 248 3.46 30.52 -18.22
N GLU A 249 4.22 31.51 -17.72
CA GLU A 249 5.69 31.56 -17.86
C GLU A 249 6.45 30.96 -16.66
N SER A 250 5.75 30.50 -15.63
CA SER A 250 6.37 30.03 -14.39
C SER A 250 6.50 28.49 -14.37
N LYS A 251 7.62 28.00 -13.81
CA LYS A 251 7.83 26.58 -13.49
C LYS A 251 7.15 26.15 -12.17
N ARG A 252 6.17 26.92 -11.69
CA ARG A 252 5.48 26.64 -10.43
C ARG A 252 4.20 25.89 -10.70
N SER A 253 4.11 24.71 -10.13
CA SER A 253 2.89 23.92 -10.08
C SER A 253 2.69 23.31 -8.70
N LEU A 254 1.43 23.05 -8.39
CA LEU A 254 0.98 22.28 -7.24
C LEU A 254 0.28 21.02 -7.73
N VAL A 255 0.25 19.98 -6.91
CA VAL A 255 -0.59 18.80 -7.12
C VAL A 255 -1.85 18.96 -6.26
N VAL A 256 -3.02 18.75 -6.84
CA VAL A 256 -4.32 18.84 -6.17
C VAL A 256 -5.02 17.50 -6.34
N LYS A 257 -5.14 16.74 -5.26
CA LYS A 257 -5.92 15.49 -5.22
C LYS A 257 -7.34 15.79 -4.73
N LEU A 258 -8.33 15.31 -5.48
CA LEU A 258 -9.76 15.41 -5.18
C LEU A 258 -10.36 14.00 -5.06
N PRO A 259 -11.33 13.78 -4.17
CA PRO A 259 -12.17 12.59 -4.26
C PRO A 259 -13.08 12.67 -5.51
N PRO A 260 -13.59 11.53 -6.01
CA PRO A 260 -14.61 11.53 -7.05
C PRO A 260 -15.87 12.29 -6.61
N GLN A 261 -16.60 12.87 -7.55
CA GLN A 261 -17.86 13.57 -7.30
C GLN A 261 -19.07 12.63 -7.47
N ASN A 262 -18.97 11.61 -8.35
CA ASN A 262 -20.01 10.60 -8.50
C ASN A 262 -20.27 9.87 -7.17
N ARG A 263 -21.50 9.96 -6.65
CA ARG A 263 -21.89 9.43 -5.33
C ARG A 263 -21.76 7.90 -5.21
N VAL A 264 -22.07 7.17 -6.29
CA VAL A 264 -21.98 5.71 -6.32
C VAL A 264 -20.51 5.29 -6.25
N ARG A 265 -19.65 5.93 -7.04
CA ARG A 265 -18.20 5.73 -7.01
C ARG A 265 -17.60 6.08 -5.65
N ARG A 266 -17.96 7.23 -5.04
CA ARG A 266 -17.53 7.60 -3.68
C ARG A 266 -17.84 6.51 -2.66
N LYS A 267 -19.07 5.97 -2.69
CA LYS A 267 -19.55 4.91 -1.80
C LYS A 267 -18.84 3.58 -2.05
N GLN A 268 -18.79 3.11 -3.30
CA GLN A 268 -18.26 1.79 -3.63
C GLN A 268 -16.74 1.68 -3.46
N PHE A 269 -16.01 2.78 -3.66
CA PHE A 269 -14.56 2.83 -3.51
C PHE A 269 -14.08 3.41 -2.17
N PHE A 270 -14.99 3.63 -1.20
CA PHE A 270 -14.65 4.18 0.13
C PHE A 270 -13.82 5.48 0.05
N ALA A 271 -14.13 6.31 -0.94
CA ALA A 271 -13.30 7.48 -1.27
C ALA A 271 -13.17 8.44 -0.08
N ARG A 272 -14.25 8.66 0.69
CA ARG A 272 -14.26 9.54 1.87
C ARG A 272 -13.33 9.03 2.99
N PRO A 273 -13.47 7.78 3.52
CA PRO A 273 -12.50 7.21 4.46
C PRO A 273 -11.05 7.22 3.98
N CYS A 274 -10.80 6.84 2.72
CA CYS A 274 -9.47 6.86 2.11
C CYS A 274 -8.85 8.26 2.08
N PHE A 275 -9.65 9.27 1.75
CA PHE A 275 -9.25 10.68 1.67
C PHE A 275 -8.97 11.30 3.04
N LEU A 276 -9.83 11.02 4.04
CA LEU A 276 -9.62 11.42 5.42
C LEU A 276 -8.34 10.79 6.00
N ARG A 277 -8.07 9.52 5.68
CA ARG A 277 -6.87 8.80 6.11
C ARG A 277 -5.59 9.36 5.50
N GLU A 278 -5.59 9.70 4.21
CA GLU A 278 -4.47 10.42 3.59
C GLU A 278 -4.29 11.82 4.19
N THR A 279 -5.40 12.50 4.49
CA THR A 279 -5.36 13.81 5.17
C THR A 279 -4.72 13.70 6.56
N ALA A 280 -5.11 12.70 7.36
CA ALA A 280 -4.50 12.43 8.67
C ALA A 280 -3.00 12.05 8.58
N ALA A 281 -2.55 11.45 7.48
CA ALA A 281 -1.13 11.23 7.24
C ALA A 281 -0.38 12.58 7.13
N TYR A 282 -0.91 13.52 6.33
CA TYR A 282 -0.28 14.83 6.10
C TYR A 282 -0.46 15.85 7.22
N GLU A 283 -1.58 15.82 7.96
CA GLU A 283 -1.87 16.76 9.05
C GLU A 283 -1.34 16.28 10.42
N VAL A 284 -1.29 14.97 10.67
CA VAL A 284 -0.99 14.42 12.00
C VAL A 284 0.30 13.61 12.00
N PHE A 285 0.37 12.52 11.24
CA PHE A 285 1.46 11.56 11.37
C PHE A 285 2.80 12.07 10.81
N LEU A 286 2.83 12.64 9.61
CA LEU A 286 4.06 13.15 9.00
C LEU A 286 4.62 14.39 9.75
N PRO A 287 3.80 15.35 10.22
CA PRO A 287 4.27 16.42 11.12
C PRO A 287 4.79 15.90 12.46
N LEU A 288 4.13 14.89 13.05
CA LEU A 288 4.62 14.21 14.26
C LEU A 288 5.98 13.55 14.02
N ALA A 289 6.15 12.87 12.88
CA ALA A 289 7.41 12.27 12.47
C ALA A 289 8.53 13.30 12.26
N GLU A 290 8.22 14.46 11.69
CA GLU A 290 9.18 15.56 11.55
C GLU A 290 9.59 16.15 12.92
N MET A 291 8.62 16.33 13.83
CA MET A 291 8.86 16.82 15.20
C MET A 291 9.75 15.87 16.00
N ILE A 292 9.49 14.56 15.94
CA ILE A 292 10.29 13.51 16.59
C ILE A 292 11.76 13.59 16.11
N GLN A 293 11.98 13.68 14.81
CA GLN A 293 13.33 13.75 14.22
C GLN A 293 14.04 15.07 14.57
N LYS A 294 13.31 16.20 14.60
CA LYS A 294 13.82 17.51 15.02
C LYS A 294 14.27 17.51 16.49
N LYS A 295 13.50 16.90 17.40
CA LYS A 295 13.85 16.75 18.83
C LYS A 295 15.21 16.08 19.01
N TRP A 296 15.47 15.01 18.26
CA TRP A 296 16.73 14.26 18.31
C TRP A 296 17.81 14.80 17.35
N LYS A 297 17.54 15.92 16.66
CA LYS A 297 18.49 16.63 15.78
C LYS A 297 19.07 15.74 14.67
N ILE A 298 18.25 14.84 14.11
CA ILE A 298 18.69 13.95 13.03
C ILE A 298 19.09 14.79 11.80
N PRO A 299 20.30 14.60 11.23
CA PRO A 299 20.74 15.33 10.05
C PRO A 299 19.80 15.14 8.85
N GLY A 300 19.64 16.17 8.01
CA GLY A 300 18.69 16.15 6.90
C GLY A 300 18.97 15.10 5.80
N GLU A 301 20.20 14.57 5.74
CA GLU A 301 20.56 13.45 4.87
C GLU A 301 20.05 12.10 5.43
N ASP A 302 20.11 11.95 6.75
CA ASP A 302 19.72 10.77 7.52
C ASP A 302 18.22 10.73 7.84
N SER A 303 17.54 11.88 7.88
CA SER A 303 16.12 11.97 8.21
C SER A 303 15.24 11.25 7.18
N PHE A 304 14.11 10.71 7.66
CA PHE A 304 12.97 10.41 6.82
C PHE A 304 12.40 11.72 6.28
N ARG A 305 12.49 11.87 4.95
CA ARG A 305 11.95 12.97 4.15
C ARG A 305 11.21 12.47 2.91
N GLN A 306 10.93 11.16 2.87
CA GLN A 306 10.45 10.45 1.68
C GLN A 306 8.93 10.57 1.52
N HIS A 307 8.40 11.79 1.64
CA HIS A 307 7.00 12.13 1.41
C HIS A 307 6.89 13.49 0.69
N ALA A 308 5.77 13.75 0.02
CA ALA A 308 5.48 15.10 -0.48
C ALA A 308 5.21 16.06 0.68
N ARG A 309 5.60 17.33 0.55
CA ARG A 309 5.13 18.38 1.45
C ARG A 309 3.67 18.72 1.15
N CYS A 310 2.82 18.60 2.16
CA CYS A 310 1.47 19.14 2.12
C CYS A 310 1.50 20.67 2.31
N LEU A 311 0.63 21.36 1.57
CA LEU A 311 0.53 22.82 1.52
C LEU A 311 -0.85 23.32 2.00
N GLY A 312 -1.84 22.43 2.02
CA GLY A 312 -3.18 22.73 2.52
C GLY A 312 -4.16 21.62 2.19
N THR A 313 -5.19 21.52 3.01
CA THR A 313 -6.19 20.45 2.99
C THR A 313 -7.59 21.05 3.18
N ARG A 314 -8.60 20.32 2.72
CA ARG A 314 -10.01 20.56 3.06
C ARG A 314 -10.69 19.22 3.28
N GLN A 315 -11.46 19.14 4.37
CA GLN A 315 -12.17 17.94 4.79
C GLN A 315 -13.70 18.13 4.76
N ASP A 316 -14.22 19.31 4.41
CA ASP A 316 -15.66 19.57 4.38
C ASP A 316 -16.29 19.03 3.08
N GLU A 317 -17.15 18.01 3.16
CA GLU A 317 -17.83 17.43 1.98
C GLU A 317 -18.83 18.44 1.37
N PRO A 318 -18.85 18.65 0.04
CA PRO A 318 -18.10 17.99 -1.05
C PRO A 318 -16.87 18.79 -1.54
N ASN A 319 -16.33 19.69 -0.71
CA ASN A 319 -15.26 20.64 -1.04
C ASN A 319 -13.86 20.10 -0.69
N GLU A 320 -13.70 18.78 -0.66
CA GLU A 320 -12.50 18.14 -0.15
C GLU A 320 -11.34 18.24 -1.15
N CYS A 321 -10.16 18.58 -0.67
CA CYS A 321 -8.95 18.62 -1.48
C CYS A 321 -7.70 18.42 -0.61
N ILE A 322 -6.66 17.81 -1.18
CA ILE A 322 -5.32 17.74 -0.61
C ILE A 322 -4.40 18.41 -1.63
N VAL A 323 -3.67 19.44 -1.18
CA VAL A 323 -2.76 20.22 -2.02
C VAL A 323 -1.33 19.94 -1.60
N LEU A 324 -0.57 19.35 -2.52
CA LEU A 324 0.81 18.93 -2.34
C LEU A 324 1.75 19.74 -3.24
N GLU A 325 3.03 19.76 -2.89
CA GLU A 325 4.05 20.24 -3.81
C GLU A 325 4.18 19.35 -5.07
N ASP A 326 4.43 19.96 -6.23
CA ASP A 326 4.68 19.19 -7.45
C ASP A 326 6.13 18.68 -7.49
N LEU A 327 6.31 17.45 -7.03
CA LEU A 327 7.59 16.75 -7.02
C LEU A 327 8.20 16.58 -8.43
N SER A 328 7.41 16.66 -9.51
CA SER A 328 7.95 16.58 -10.88
C SER A 328 8.81 17.79 -11.24
N CYS A 329 8.56 18.96 -10.64
CA CYS A 329 9.44 20.13 -10.75
C CYS A 329 10.81 19.93 -10.07
N ALA A 330 10.91 18.99 -9.13
CA ALA A 330 12.16 18.61 -8.45
C ALA A 330 12.87 17.41 -9.11
N GLY A 331 12.41 16.97 -10.29
CA GLY A 331 13.02 15.88 -11.06
C GLY A 331 12.61 14.47 -10.61
N PHE A 332 11.55 14.35 -9.80
CA PHE A 332 10.97 13.06 -9.45
C PHE A 332 9.99 12.57 -10.52
N SER A 333 10.05 11.28 -10.83
CA SER A 333 9.16 10.62 -11.80
C SER A 333 8.82 9.20 -11.36
N LEU A 334 7.68 8.67 -11.81
CA LEU A 334 7.37 7.25 -11.66
C LEU A 334 8.40 6.39 -12.42
N HIS A 335 8.76 5.24 -11.86
CA HIS A 335 9.40 4.19 -12.63
C HIS A 335 8.33 3.44 -13.44
N ASP A 336 8.66 2.98 -14.66
CA ASP A 336 7.72 2.21 -15.47
C ASP A 336 7.36 0.89 -14.76
N ARG A 337 6.07 0.67 -14.46
CA ARG A 337 5.59 -0.52 -13.76
C ARG A 337 5.73 -1.84 -14.55
N PHE A 338 6.04 -1.76 -15.86
CA PHE A 338 6.36 -2.92 -16.70
C PHE A 338 7.86 -3.22 -16.76
N SER A 339 8.70 -2.31 -16.27
CA SER A 339 10.15 -2.46 -16.19
C SER A 339 10.57 -3.00 -14.80
N ASP A 340 11.62 -3.83 -14.76
CA ASP A 340 12.15 -4.35 -13.51
C ASP A 340 12.87 -3.25 -12.70
N LEU A 341 12.65 -3.24 -11.39
CA LEU A 341 13.41 -2.41 -10.44
C LEU A 341 14.82 -3.01 -10.21
N SER A 342 15.86 -2.17 -10.23
CA SER A 342 17.21 -2.60 -9.84
C SER A 342 17.33 -2.77 -8.32
N VAL A 343 18.38 -3.47 -7.87
CA VAL A 343 18.65 -3.70 -6.44
C VAL A 343 18.73 -2.39 -5.66
N GLU A 344 19.27 -1.33 -6.28
CA GLU A 344 19.39 0.01 -5.69
C GLU A 344 18.01 0.67 -5.49
N HIS A 345 17.07 0.49 -6.44
CA HIS A 345 15.71 1.02 -6.31
C HIS A 345 14.98 0.32 -5.16
N VAL A 346 15.04 -1.02 -5.13
CA VAL A 346 14.40 -1.80 -4.06
C VAL A 346 15.02 -1.46 -2.70
N ARG A 347 16.35 -1.43 -2.59
CA ARG A 347 17.07 -1.05 -1.36
C ARG A 347 16.69 0.35 -0.87
N GLN A 348 16.63 1.35 -1.74
CA GLN A 348 16.29 2.72 -1.36
C GLN A 348 14.86 2.82 -0.80
N VAL A 349 13.90 2.11 -1.40
CA VAL A 349 12.52 2.02 -0.90
C VAL A 349 12.47 1.29 0.44
N ILE A 350 13.13 0.14 0.56
CA ILE A 350 13.18 -0.65 1.79
C ILE A 350 13.77 0.15 2.96
N ARG A 351 14.88 0.88 2.74
CA ARG A 351 15.46 1.78 3.75
C ARG A 351 14.55 2.96 4.08
N SER A 352 13.73 3.42 3.15
CA SER A 352 12.73 4.48 3.41
C SER A 352 11.63 3.97 4.36
N TYR A 353 11.14 2.73 4.17
CA TYR A 353 10.23 2.09 5.12
C TYR A 353 10.89 1.80 6.46
N ALA A 354 12.17 1.44 6.50
CA ALA A 354 12.91 1.26 7.76
C ALA A 354 12.92 2.53 8.62
N LYS A 355 13.21 3.70 8.02
CA LYS A 355 13.16 4.99 8.73
C LYS A 355 11.74 5.32 9.20
N LEU A 356 10.74 5.15 8.35
CA LEU A 356 9.32 5.36 8.69
C LEU A 356 8.88 4.54 9.92
N HIS A 357 9.18 3.24 9.90
CA HIS A 357 8.81 2.31 10.96
C HIS A 357 9.61 2.58 12.25
N ALA A 358 10.89 2.94 12.17
CA ALA A 358 11.69 3.36 13.32
C ALA A 358 11.07 4.58 14.04
N ILE A 359 10.65 5.59 13.28
CA ILE A 359 9.99 6.78 13.83
C ILE A 359 8.67 6.40 14.52
N SER A 360 7.89 5.49 13.93
CA SER A 360 6.66 5.00 14.56
C SER A 360 6.93 4.25 15.87
N LEU A 361 7.92 3.35 15.92
CA LEU A 361 8.28 2.60 17.13
C LEU A 361 8.77 3.53 18.25
N ALA A 362 9.68 4.46 17.93
CA ALA A 362 10.15 5.47 18.87
C ALA A 362 9.01 6.39 19.33
N GLY A 363 8.14 6.80 18.40
CA GLY A 363 6.95 7.60 18.67
C GLY A 363 6.03 6.96 19.70
N LYS A 364 5.72 5.66 19.59
CA LYS A 364 4.88 4.92 20.55
C LYS A 364 5.40 5.04 21.98
N ARG A 365 6.72 4.96 22.16
CA ARG A 365 7.38 4.99 23.47
C ARG A 365 7.59 6.39 24.01
N GLN A 366 7.95 7.35 23.16
CA GLN A 366 8.33 8.70 23.56
C GLN A 366 7.15 9.68 23.60
N PHE A 367 6.08 9.40 22.84
CA PHE A 367 4.90 10.24 22.67
C PHE A 367 3.61 9.40 22.61
N PRO A 368 3.34 8.54 23.61
CA PRO A 368 2.23 7.58 23.58
C PRO A 368 0.87 8.24 23.35
N GLU A 369 0.62 9.41 23.95
CA GLU A 369 -0.65 10.15 23.83
C GLU A 369 -0.91 10.60 22.39
N ARG A 370 0.10 11.12 21.68
CA ARG A 370 0.00 11.53 20.27
C ARG A 370 -0.14 10.34 19.32
N MET A 371 0.42 9.19 19.70
CA MET A 371 0.30 7.96 18.91
C MET A 371 -1.01 7.20 19.15
N LEU A 372 -1.71 7.41 20.26
CA LEU A 372 -2.87 6.61 20.67
C LEU A 372 -3.98 6.58 19.60
N LYS A 373 -4.26 7.72 18.96
CA LYS A 373 -5.24 7.84 17.88
C LYS A 373 -4.76 7.14 16.59
N LEU A 374 -3.47 7.25 16.26
CA LEU A 374 -2.87 6.58 15.12
C LEU A 374 -2.85 5.05 15.26
N GLN A 375 -2.73 4.54 16.50
CA GLN A 375 -2.81 3.09 16.80
C GLN A 375 -4.21 2.49 16.55
N GLN A 376 -5.24 3.31 16.42
CA GLN A 376 -6.63 2.86 16.13
C GLN A 376 -6.90 2.71 14.62
N LEU A 377 -5.93 3.05 13.75
CA LEU A 377 -6.08 2.96 12.29
C LEU A 377 -6.08 1.50 11.80
N VAL A 378 -7.24 0.86 11.84
CA VAL A 378 -7.50 -0.45 11.24
C VAL A 378 -7.40 -0.42 9.72
N ASP A 379 -7.27 -1.57 9.08
CA ASP A 379 -7.23 -1.66 7.62
C ASP A 379 -8.59 -1.26 6.99
N ILE A 380 -8.58 -0.59 5.82
CA ILE A 380 -9.81 -0.16 5.11
C ILE A 380 -10.75 -1.34 4.83
N PHE A 381 -10.21 -2.54 4.56
CA PHE A 381 -11.03 -3.71 4.28
C PHE A 381 -11.65 -4.32 5.55
N GLU A 382 -11.09 -4.06 6.74
CA GLU A 382 -11.70 -4.45 8.02
C GLU A 382 -13.04 -3.73 8.22
N GLN A 383 -13.12 -2.45 7.83
CA GLN A 383 -14.34 -1.63 7.88
C GLN A 383 -15.46 -2.14 6.93
N ARG A 384 -15.14 -3.03 5.98
CA ARG A 384 -16.10 -3.63 5.03
C ARG A 384 -16.13 -5.16 5.05
N ARG A 385 -15.63 -5.80 6.10
CA ARG A 385 -15.65 -7.28 6.23
C ARG A 385 -17.04 -7.92 6.13
N GLU A 386 -18.11 -7.14 6.38
CA GLU A 386 -19.51 -7.56 6.29
C GLU A 386 -20.15 -7.27 4.92
N ASP A 387 -19.44 -6.60 4.01
CA ASP A 387 -19.95 -6.32 2.67
C ASP A 387 -19.90 -7.58 1.79
N HIS A 388 -21.08 -8.14 1.52
CA HIS A 388 -21.20 -9.40 0.79
C HIS A 388 -20.66 -9.33 -0.65
N ALA A 389 -20.90 -8.23 -1.37
CA ALA A 389 -20.44 -8.09 -2.75
C ALA A 389 -18.91 -8.00 -2.81
N LEU A 390 -18.32 -7.28 -1.85
CA LEU A 390 -16.88 -7.21 -1.65
C LEU A 390 -16.32 -8.59 -1.30
N GLY A 391 -16.92 -9.30 -0.32
CA GLY A 391 -16.52 -10.66 0.06
C GLY A 391 -16.51 -11.63 -1.12
N VAL A 392 -17.54 -11.63 -1.96
CA VAL A 392 -17.60 -12.46 -3.18
C VAL A 392 -16.48 -12.11 -4.17
N TYR A 393 -16.21 -10.82 -4.42
CA TYR A 393 -15.08 -10.38 -5.25
C TYR A 393 -13.75 -10.93 -4.72
N PHE A 394 -13.52 -10.83 -3.41
CA PHE A 394 -12.29 -11.30 -2.75
C PHE A 394 -12.14 -12.82 -2.72
N GLU A 395 -13.21 -13.60 -2.55
CA GLU A 395 -13.15 -15.07 -2.73
C GLU A 395 -12.78 -15.45 -4.17
N ASN A 396 -13.31 -14.75 -5.17
CA ASN A 396 -13.00 -15.01 -6.58
C ASN A 396 -11.52 -14.77 -6.93
N LEU A 397 -10.80 -13.95 -6.14
CA LEU A 397 -9.35 -13.79 -6.27
C LEU A 397 -8.59 -15.10 -5.96
N LYS A 398 -9.05 -15.92 -5.00
CA LYS A 398 -8.45 -17.23 -4.70
C LYS A 398 -8.56 -18.18 -5.89
N GLY A 399 -9.73 -18.23 -6.53
CA GLY A 399 -9.94 -19.00 -7.75
C GLY A 399 -9.04 -18.53 -8.90
N SER A 400 -8.89 -17.21 -9.05
CA SER A 400 -7.99 -16.59 -10.02
C SER A 400 -6.52 -16.96 -9.77
N ALA A 401 -6.09 -16.99 -8.50
CA ALA A 401 -4.75 -17.42 -8.10
C ALA A 401 -4.51 -18.92 -8.40
N LEU A 402 -5.45 -19.80 -8.04
CA LEU A 402 -5.39 -21.24 -8.39
C LEU A 402 -5.34 -21.48 -9.91
N SER A 403 -5.98 -20.61 -10.70
CA SER A 403 -5.95 -20.67 -12.17
C SER A 403 -4.60 -20.31 -12.80
N SER A 404 -3.63 -19.82 -12.00
CA SER A 404 -2.28 -19.47 -12.49
C SER A 404 -1.29 -20.66 -12.46
N LEU A 405 -1.60 -21.71 -11.69
CA LEU A 405 -0.77 -22.90 -11.49
C LEU A 405 -1.06 -23.99 -12.55
N LEU A 406 -0.85 -23.67 -13.82
CA LEU A 406 -1.33 -24.50 -14.95
C LEU A 406 -0.42 -25.69 -15.29
N SER A 407 0.81 -25.76 -14.79
CA SER A 407 1.74 -26.85 -15.10
C SER A 407 1.54 -28.04 -14.15
N PRO A 408 1.71 -29.31 -14.59
CA PRO A 408 1.84 -30.45 -13.68
C PRO A 408 2.99 -30.31 -12.66
N GLU A 409 4.02 -29.52 -13.01
CA GLU A 409 5.11 -29.16 -12.09
C GLU A 409 4.63 -28.29 -10.91
N ASP A 410 3.45 -27.67 -11.03
CA ASP A 410 2.86 -26.82 -10.00
C ASP A 410 2.01 -27.61 -8.98
N ASP A 411 1.84 -28.93 -9.13
CA ASP A 411 0.90 -29.71 -8.32
C ASP A 411 1.18 -29.64 -6.81
N SER A 412 2.46 -29.69 -6.39
CA SER A 412 2.83 -29.52 -4.97
C SER A 412 2.54 -28.12 -4.43
N TYR A 413 2.72 -27.10 -5.25
CA TYR A 413 2.41 -25.71 -4.95
C TYR A 413 0.89 -25.46 -4.88
N ARG A 414 0.14 -26.11 -5.76
CA ARG A 414 -1.33 -26.10 -5.79
C ARG A 414 -1.91 -26.68 -4.51
N VAL A 415 -1.40 -27.84 -4.04
CA VAL A 415 -1.81 -28.43 -2.77
C VAL A 415 -1.55 -27.47 -1.59
N ARG A 416 -0.33 -26.91 -1.48
CA ARG A 416 0.00 -25.93 -0.43
C ARG A 416 -0.91 -24.70 -0.45
N LEU A 417 -1.23 -24.17 -1.63
CA LEU A 417 -2.14 -23.03 -1.77
C LEU A 417 -3.59 -23.39 -1.38
N GLN A 418 -4.04 -24.60 -1.74
CA GLN A 418 -5.37 -25.11 -1.34
C GLN A 418 -5.46 -25.32 0.18
N ASP A 419 -4.44 -25.91 0.80
CA ASP A 419 -4.35 -26.10 2.26
C ASP A 419 -4.31 -24.77 3.03
N TYR A 420 -3.71 -23.72 2.45
CA TYR A 420 -3.75 -22.37 2.99
C TYR A 420 -5.14 -21.74 2.86
N PHE A 421 -5.77 -21.82 1.69
CA PHE A 421 -7.11 -21.30 1.44
C PHE A 421 -8.21 -22.04 2.21
N ALA A 422 -8.01 -23.31 2.57
CA ALA A 422 -8.94 -24.08 3.39
C ALA A 422 -9.04 -23.59 4.84
N ARG A 423 -8.16 -22.68 5.29
CA ARG A 423 -8.17 -22.13 6.67
C ARG A 423 -9.26 -21.08 6.91
N GLY A 424 -9.87 -20.53 5.86
CA GLY A 424 -10.95 -19.55 5.98
C GLY A 424 -11.20 -18.72 4.72
N SER A 425 -12.17 -17.81 4.79
CA SER A 425 -12.41 -16.77 3.79
C SER A 425 -11.19 -15.87 3.59
N TYR A 426 -11.14 -15.13 2.49
CA TYR A 426 -10.07 -14.20 2.15
C TYR A 426 -9.85 -13.18 3.26
N PHE A 427 -10.92 -12.66 3.87
CA PHE A 427 -10.80 -11.73 5.00
C PHE A 427 -10.37 -12.42 6.30
N GLU A 428 -10.79 -13.66 6.56
CA GLU A 428 -10.27 -14.44 7.70
C GLU A 428 -8.76 -14.75 7.55
N LEU A 429 -8.24 -14.84 6.33
CA LEU A 429 -6.81 -14.93 6.06
C LEU A 429 -6.09 -13.58 6.16
N LEU A 430 -6.68 -12.49 5.63
CA LEU A 430 -6.05 -11.17 5.55
C LEU A 430 -6.00 -10.45 6.91
N LEU A 431 -7.14 -10.32 7.59
CA LEU A 431 -7.30 -9.45 8.76
C LEU A 431 -6.32 -9.79 9.91
N PRO A 432 -6.04 -11.07 10.24
CA PRO A 432 -5.04 -11.40 11.26
C PRO A 432 -3.60 -11.00 10.92
N LEU A 433 -3.30 -10.82 9.63
CA LEU A 433 -1.97 -10.43 9.13
C LEU A 433 -1.77 -8.91 9.13
N VAL A 434 -2.83 -8.13 8.86
CA VAL A 434 -2.79 -6.66 8.83
C VAL A 434 -3.19 -5.97 10.13
N SER A 435 -3.85 -6.66 11.06
CA SER A 435 -4.27 -6.05 12.34
C SER A 435 -3.08 -5.83 13.29
N GLY A 436 -2.84 -4.57 13.69
CA GLY A 436 -1.76 -4.18 14.61
C GLY A 436 -1.86 -4.81 16.00
N SER A 437 -3.06 -5.13 16.49
CA SER A 437 -3.26 -5.82 17.78
C SER A 437 -2.60 -7.20 17.82
N ASN A 438 -2.59 -7.91 16.69
CA ASN A 438 -1.90 -9.19 16.48
C ASN A 438 -0.39 -9.04 16.23
N CYS A 439 0.18 -7.88 16.56
CA CYS A 439 1.59 -7.54 16.36
C CYS A 439 2.18 -6.69 17.50
N GLU A 440 1.44 -6.39 18.57
CA GLU A 440 2.01 -5.68 19.73
C GLU A 440 3.09 -6.54 20.44
N PRO A 441 4.17 -5.93 20.99
CA PRO A 441 4.45 -4.49 21.09
C PRO A 441 5.06 -3.86 19.82
N PHE A 442 5.17 -4.61 18.73
CA PHE A 442 5.98 -4.31 17.55
C PHE A 442 5.25 -3.63 16.39
N ALA A 443 3.95 -3.40 16.51
CA ALA A 443 3.14 -2.75 15.49
C ALA A 443 3.58 -1.28 15.25
N VAL A 444 3.47 -0.84 14.00
CA VAL A 444 3.90 0.47 13.49
C VAL A 444 2.85 1.06 12.55
N ILE A 445 2.92 2.38 12.34
CA ILE A 445 2.22 3.04 11.24
C ILE A 445 2.93 2.69 9.93
N CYS A 446 2.23 1.89 9.13
CA CYS A 446 2.61 1.47 7.79
C CYS A 446 2.01 2.45 6.77
N HIS A 447 2.71 2.67 5.67
CA HIS A 447 2.20 3.40 4.51
C HIS A 447 1.00 2.67 3.87
N GLY A 448 1.05 1.33 3.86
CA GLY A 448 -0.06 0.46 3.52
C GLY A 448 -0.33 0.28 2.03
N ASP A 449 -0.10 1.30 1.19
CA ASP A 449 -0.28 1.23 -0.28
C ASP A 449 1.07 1.14 -1.05
N CYS A 450 1.83 0.09 -0.77
CA CYS A 450 3.26 -0.03 -1.07
C CYS A 450 3.56 -0.69 -2.43
N TRP A 451 3.11 -0.04 -3.52
CA TRP A 451 3.38 -0.47 -4.88
C TRP A 451 4.02 0.63 -5.75
N ASN A 452 4.65 0.25 -6.86
CA ASN A 452 5.53 1.13 -7.63
C ASN A 452 4.87 2.43 -8.15
N ASN A 453 3.56 2.45 -8.40
CA ASN A 453 2.85 3.66 -8.81
C ASN A 453 2.75 4.73 -7.69
N ASN A 454 2.97 4.33 -6.43
CA ASN A 454 2.98 5.22 -5.27
C ASN A 454 4.40 5.63 -4.85
N ILE A 455 5.40 5.36 -5.69
CA ILE A 455 6.80 5.65 -5.42
C ILE A 455 7.38 6.45 -6.60
N LEU A 456 7.73 7.71 -6.32
CA LEU A 456 8.45 8.55 -7.26
C LEU A 456 9.96 8.45 -7.01
N TYR A 457 10.74 8.34 -8.07
CA TYR A 457 12.20 8.23 -8.03
C TYR A 457 12.83 9.47 -8.66
N LYS A 458 13.89 10.00 -8.04
CA LYS A 458 14.73 11.05 -8.61
C LYS A 458 16.05 10.45 -9.09
N ARG A 459 16.49 10.84 -10.28
CA ARG A 459 17.80 10.45 -10.83
C ARG A 459 18.72 11.66 -10.92
N ALA A 460 20.00 11.45 -10.59
CA ALA A 460 21.06 12.41 -10.89
C ALA A 460 21.32 12.49 -12.40
N GLU A 461 22.07 13.51 -12.85
CA GLU A 461 22.38 13.72 -14.29
C GLU A 461 23.06 12.51 -14.97
N ARG A 462 23.72 11.64 -14.19
CA ARG A 462 24.39 10.42 -14.66
C ARG A 462 23.46 9.19 -14.74
N GLY A 463 22.17 9.34 -14.40
CA GLY A 463 21.17 8.26 -14.36
C GLY A 463 21.10 7.48 -13.04
N GLU A 464 22.08 7.68 -12.15
CA GLU A 464 22.15 7.13 -10.79
C GLU A 464 20.91 7.54 -9.97
N LEU A 465 20.41 6.64 -9.11
CA LEU A 465 19.28 6.92 -8.22
C LEU A 465 19.72 7.84 -7.07
N GLU A 466 19.03 8.95 -6.88
CA GLU A 466 19.39 10.00 -5.91
C GLU A 466 18.48 9.99 -4.67
N ASP A 467 17.16 9.94 -4.84
CA ASP A 467 16.18 9.96 -3.76
C ASP A 467 14.87 9.31 -4.21
N VAL A 468 13.99 9.00 -3.26
CA VAL A 468 12.64 8.47 -3.51
C VAL A 468 11.59 9.29 -2.74
N ARG A 469 10.33 9.26 -3.17
CA ARG A 469 9.20 9.86 -2.45
C ARG A 469 8.02 8.91 -2.47
N LEU A 470 7.53 8.57 -1.28
CA LEU A 470 6.27 7.86 -1.08
C LEU A 470 5.14 8.87 -1.22
N ILE A 471 4.11 8.51 -1.98
CA ILE A 471 2.90 9.30 -2.20
C ILE A 471 1.69 8.39 -2.02
N ASP A 472 0.52 9.01 -1.86
CA ASP A 472 -0.76 8.32 -1.67
C ASP A 472 -0.84 7.45 -0.39
N TRP A 473 -1.05 8.13 0.74
CA TRP A 473 -1.17 7.53 2.07
C TRP A 473 -2.59 7.01 2.37
N GLN A 474 -3.42 6.79 1.34
CA GLN A 474 -4.85 6.45 1.49
C GLN A 474 -5.13 5.09 2.16
N LEU A 475 -4.13 4.19 2.24
CA LEU A 475 -4.23 2.92 2.96
C LEU A 475 -3.36 2.88 4.24
N MET A 476 -2.91 4.05 4.74
CA MET A 476 -2.14 4.15 5.99
C MET A 476 -2.87 3.43 7.12
N ARG A 477 -2.16 2.55 7.83
CA ARG A 477 -2.73 1.66 8.86
C ARG A 477 -1.72 1.31 9.94
N TYR A 478 -2.22 0.86 11.08
CA TYR A 478 -1.41 0.38 12.18
C TYR A 478 -1.30 -1.15 12.13
N ALA A 479 -0.11 -1.66 11.76
CA ALA A 479 0.11 -3.05 11.37
C ALA A 479 1.55 -3.52 11.68
N SER A 480 1.88 -4.76 11.31
CA SER A 480 3.28 -5.21 11.33
C SER A 480 4.10 -4.47 10.25
N PRO A 481 5.35 -4.05 10.55
CA PRO A 481 6.28 -3.51 9.55
C PRO A 481 6.48 -4.44 8.35
N VAL A 482 6.31 -5.76 8.53
CA VAL A 482 6.43 -6.78 7.48
C VAL A 482 5.36 -6.64 6.41
N THR A 483 4.22 -5.99 6.68
CA THR A 483 3.14 -5.81 5.70
C THR A 483 3.59 -4.95 4.51
N ASP A 484 4.24 -3.82 4.75
CA ASP A 484 4.75 -2.94 3.68
C ASP A 484 5.89 -3.61 2.91
N LEU A 485 6.82 -4.27 3.60
CA LEU A 485 7.95 -4.97 2.98
C LEU A 485 7.49 -6.11 2.08
N SER A 486 6.57 -6.95 2.58
CA SER A 486 6.05 -8.09 1.83
C SER A 486 5.18 -7.64 0.67
N TYR A 487 4.32 -6.63 0.88
CA TYR A 487 3.52 -6.08 -0.20
C TYR A 487 4.40 -5.55 -1.33
N PHE A 488 5.40 -4.72 -1.03
CA PHE A 488 6.30 -4.16 -2.03
C PHE A 488 7.14 -5.24 -2.73
N LEU A 489 7.81 -6.13 -1.99
CA LEU A 489 8.70 -7.13 -2.57
C LEU A 489 7.97 -8.12 -3.48
N PHE A 490 6.78 -8.60 -3.08
CA PHE A 490 6.03 -9.56 -3.91
C PHE A 490 5.35 -8.92 -5.12
N THR A 491 4.98 -7.63 -5.07
CA THR A 491 4.20 -6.97 -6.13
C THR A 491 5.04 -6.10 -7.08
N CYS A 492 6.24 -5.68 -6.68
CA CYS A 492 7.12 -4.79 -7.46
C CYS A 492 8.42 -5.44 -7.94
N THR A 493 8.70 -6.69 -7.55
CA THR A 493 9.89 -7.43 -8.04
C THR A 493 9.50 -8.75 -8.71
N SER A 494 10.44 -9.38 -9.41
CA SER A 494 10.30 -10.71 -10.02
C SER A 494 10.77 -11.82 -9.07
N ARG A 495 10.34 -13.07 -9.31
CA ARG A 495 10.83 -14.23 -8.54
C ARG A 495 12.36 -14.36 -8.60
N GLY A 496 12.95 -14.11 -9.78
CA GLY A 496 14.40 -14.11 -9.97
C GLY A 496 15.15 -12.98 -9.24
N PHE A 497 14.45 -11.92 -8.80
CA PHE A 497 14.99 -10.95 -7.84
C PHE A 497 14.91 -11.52 -6.42
N ARG A 498 13.72 -11.98 -5.98
CA ARG A 498 13.50 -12.45 -4.61
C ARG A 498 14.37 -13.65 -4.24
N GLN A 499 14.52 -14.62 -5.14
CA GLN A 499 15.41 -15.78 -4.92
C GLN A 499 16.88 -15.41 -4.67
N ARG A 500 17.34 -14.25 -5.19
CA ARG A 500 18.72 -13.78 -5.01
C ARG A 500 18.87 -12.81 -3.83
N TYR A 501 17.94 -11.86 -3.67
CA TYR A 501 18.13 -10.68 -2.83
C TYR A 501 17.08 -10.51 -1.73
N PHE A 502 16.05 -11.37 -1.61
CA PHE A 502 14.98 -11.15 -0.62
C PHE A 502 15.50 -11.10 0.82
N LYS A 503 16.43 -11.99 1.18
CA LYS A 503 17.09 -11.98 2.50
C LYS A 503 17.94 -10.73 2.70
N ASP A 504 18.72 -10.35 1.70
CA ASP A 504 19.55 -9.14 1.73
C ASP A 504 18.69 -7.88 1.92
N MET A 505 17.51 -7.80 1.30
CA MET A 505 16.57 -6.69 1.49
C MET A 505 15.98 -6.66 2.91
N LEU A 506 15.70 -7.81 3.52
CA LEU A 506 15.26 -7.86 4.92
C LEU A 506 16.38 -7.50 5.90
N GLU A 507 17.64 -7.79 5.58
CA GLU A 507 18.79 -7.35 6.37
C GLU A 507 19.04 -5.84 6.20
N ASP A 508 19.06 -5.33 4.96
CA ASP A 508 19.12 -3.90 4.63
C ASP A 508 18.03 -3.10 5.37
N TYR A 509 16.82 -3.67 5.51
CA TYR A 509 15.74 -3.11 6.33
C TYR A 509 16.10 -3.06 7.82
N TYR A 510 16.51 -4.21 8.39
CA TYR A 510 16.71 -4.35 9.83
C TYR A 510 17.92 -3.54 10.32
N GLU A 511 18.99 -3.48 9.53
CA GLU A 511 20.15 -2.63 9.78
C GLU A 511 19.77 -1.14 9.78
N GLU A 512 19.09 -0.64 8.74
CA GLU A 512 18.67 0.76 8.66
C GLU A 512 17.67 1.12 9.79
N LEU A 513 16.75 0.21 10.13
CA LEU A 513 15.81 0.38 11.25
C LEU A 513 16.59 0.56 12.56
N GLY A 514 17.54 -0.33 12.87
CA GLY A 514 18.38 -0.23 14.06
C GLY A 514 19.22 1.04 14.07
N GLN A 515 19.83 1.41 12.94
CA GLN A 515 20.60 2.65 12.81
C GLN A 515 19.72 3.91 12.98
N HIS A 516 18.47 3.91 12.53
CA HIS A 516 17.57 5.04 12.68
C HIS A 516 16.98 5.12 14.10
N LEU A 517 16.68 3.99 14.74
CA LEU A 517 16.30 3.92 16.16
C LEU A 517 17.43 4.45 17.07
N ASN A 518 18.68 4.09 16.81
CA ASN A 518 19.83 4.63 17.54
C ASN A 518 19.92 6.17 17.42
N ARG A 519 19.67 6.74 16.23
CA ARG A 519 19.58 8.21 16.04
C ARG A 519 18.42 8.86 16.78
N LEU A 520 17.34 8.11 17.03
CA LEU A 520 16.16 8.51 17.82
C LEU A 520 16.34 8.27 19.33
N ASN A 521 17.55 7.92 19.79
CA ASN A 521 17.87 7.56 21.16
C ASN A 521 17.04 6.37 21.69
N GLU A 522 16.81 5.38 20.82
CA GLU A 522 16.20 4.10 21.13
C GLU A 522 17.12 2.94 20.74
N GLN A 523 16.71 1.69 21.02
CA GLN A 523 17.47 0.47 20.73
C GLN A 523 16.58 -0.53 19.99
N SER A 524 17.08 -1.11 18.90
CA SER A 524 16.40 -2.19 18.16
C SER A 524 16.06 -3.37 19.07
N GLU A 525 16.96 -3.72 19.99
CA GLU A 525 16.86 -4.83 20.94
C GLU A 525 15.76 -4.62 22.00
N GLN A 526 15.19 -3.41 22.08
CA GLN A 526 14.05 -3.08 22.96
C GLN A 526 12.74 -2.94 22.18
N LEU A 527 12.77 -2.37 20.96
CA LEU A 527 11.57 -2.00 20.20
C LEU A 527 11.22 -2.94 19.05
N LEU A 528 12.18 -3.67 18.50
CA LEU A 528 11.98 -4.78 17.56
C LEU A 528 13.20 -5.73 17.59
N PRO A 529 13.32 -6.60 18.60
CA PRO A 529 14.44 -7.54 18.69
C PRO A 529 14.50 -8.46 17.47
N ARG A 530 15.71 -8.82 17.01
CA ARG A 530 15.87 -9.62 15.78
C ARG A 530 15.01 -10.89 15.75
N PRO A 531 14.93 -11.73 16.81
CA PRO A 531 14.05 -12.91 16.80
C PRO A 531 12.56 -12.57 16.58
N ALA A 532 12.09 -11.43 17.10
CA ALA A 532 10.70 -10.99 16.91
C ALA A 532 10.44 -10.39 15.52
N PHE A 533 11.47 -9.84 14.87
CA PHE A 533 11.39 -9.49 13.44
C PHE A 533 11.36 -10.74 12.56
N ASP A 534 12.26 -11.70 12.81
CA ASP A 534 12.30 -12.97 12.06
C ASP A 534 10.99 -13.76 12.23
N GLU A 535 10.40 -13.78 13.44
CA GLU A 535 9.08 -14.37 13.71
C GLU A 535 7.95 -13.65 12.96
N GLN A 536 7.96 -12.31 12.90
CA GLN A 536 6.99 -11.56 12.10
C GLN A 536 7.16 -11.82 10.60
N VAL A 537 8.39 -11.94 10.09
CA VAL A 537 8.62 -12.32 8.69
C VAL A 537 8.01 -13.70 8.43
N ALA A 538 8.30 -14.69 9.28
CA ALA A 538 7.77 -16.04 9.13
C ALA A 538 6.24 -16.14 9.23
N THR A 539 5.61 -15.33 10.09
CA THR A 539 4.16 -15.42 10.40
C THR A 539 3.28 -14.42 9.64
N LYS A 540 3.83 -13.31 9.15
CA LYS A 540 3.06 -12.23 8.50
C LYS A 540 3.34 -12.09 6.99
N ALA A 541 4.46 -12.59 6.46
CA ALA A 541 4.82 -12.36 5.05
C ALA A 541 3.83 -12.96 4.02
N ALA A 542 2.99 -13.92 4.43
CA ALA A 542 1.85 -14.40 3.65
C ALA A 542 0.90 -13.28 3.19
N VAL A 543 0.90 -12.11 3.87
CA VAL A 543 0.15 -10.92 3.44
C VAL A 543 0.56 -10.45 2.04
N GLY A 544 1.81 -10.67 1.63
CA GLY A 544 2.30 -10.35 0.29
C GLY A 544 1.59 -11.15 -0.80
N LEU A 545 1.20 -12.40 -0.52
CA LEU A 545 0.42 -13.24 -1.44
C LEU A 545 -1.00 -12.67 -1.63
N LEU A 546 -1.69 -12.35 -0.53
CA LEU A 546 -3.06 -11.85 -0.56
C LEU A 546 -3.10 -10.48 -1.27
N LEU A 547 -2.28 -9.52 -0.83
CA LEU A 547 -2.20 -8.20 -1.47
C LEU A 547 -1.75 -8.27 -2.95
N ALA A 548 -0.93 -9.26 -3.33
CA ALA A 548 -0.61 -9.51 -4.73
C ALA A 548 -1.84 -9.96 -5.56
N MET A 549 -2.77 -10.75 -4.99
CA MET A 549 -4.01 -11.12 -5.69
C MET A 549 -4.88 -9.91 -6.02
N MET A 550 -4.84 -8.89 -5.16
CA MET A 550 -5.59 -7.65 -5.34
C MET A 550 -4.93 -6.74 -6.38
N VAL A 551 -3.62 -6.51 -6.25
CA VAL A 551 -2.94 -5.48 -7.04
C VAL A 551 -2.46 -6.00 -8.39
N LEU A 552 -2.04 -7.27 -8.54
CA LEU A 552 -1.46 -7.74 -9.81
C LEU A 552 -2.41 -7.66 -11.03
N PRO A 553 -3.75 -7.84 -10.94
CA PRO A 553 -4.67 -7.55 -12.04
C PRO A 553 -4.56 -6.09 -12.51
N ILE A 554 -4.42 -5.16 -11.56
CA ILE A 554 -4.24 -3.72 -11.78
C ILE A 554 -2.84 -3.42 -12.35
N VAL A 555 -1.76 -3.93 -11.74
CA VAL A 555 -0.37 -3.64 -12.19
C VAL A 555 -0.12 -4.12 -13.62
N THR A 556 -0.67 -5.27 -14.00
CA THR A 556 -0.45 -5.86 -15.33
C THR A 556 -1.28 -5.21 -16.45
N MET A 557 -2.16 -4.27 -16.11
CA MET A 557 -3.06 -3.59 -17.04
C MET A 557 -2.40 -2.43 -17.78
N GLN A 558 -2.53 -2.41 -19.11
CA GLN A 558 -2.12 -1.26 -19.92
C GLN A 558 -3.14 -0.11 -19.78
N GLY A 559 -2.68 1.13 -19.84
CA GLY A 559 -3.52 2.31 -19.58
C GLY A 559 -4.76 2.44 -20.47
N GLN A 560 -4.72 1.89 -21.69
CA GLN A 560 -5.87 1.86 -22.60
C GLN A 560 -6.99 0.93 -22.08
N ASP A 561 -6.63 -0.23 -21.54
CA ASP A 561 -7.52 -1.31 -21.09
C ASP A 561 -8.14 -1.04 -19.71
N VAL A 562 -7.73 0.04 -19.04
CA VAL A 562 -8.25 0.45 -17.73
C VAL A 562 -9.76 0.64 -17.80
N PRO A 563 -10.55 -0.13 -17.02
CA PRO A 563 -12.01 -0.07 -17.09
C PRO A 563 -12.54 1.21 -16.46
N ASP A 564 -13.74 1.60 -16.88
CA ASP A 564 -14.44 2.75 -16.29
C ASP A 564 -14.95 2.39 -14.89
N LEU A 565 -14.31 2.98 -13.88
CA LEU A 565 -14.60 2.76 -12.46
C LEU A 565 -15.99 3.28 -12.05
N GLN A 566 -16.53 4.30 -12.74
CA GLN A 566 -17.91 4.73 -12.53
C GLN A 566 -18.87 3.65 -13.07
N ALA A 567 -18.66 3.20 -14.31
CA ALA A 567 -19.50 2.15 -14.90
C ALA A 567 -19.39 0.79 -14.18
N ILE A 568 -18.27 0.51 -13.49
CA ILE A 568 -18.15 -0.62 -12.55
C ILE A 568 -18.99 -0.36 -11.29
N SER A 569 -18.86 0.82 -10.68
CA SER A 569 -19.58 1.18 -9.45
C SER A 569 -21.10 1.07 -9.63
N GLU A 570 -21.61 1.55 -10.76
CA GLU A 570 -23.02 1.50 -11.14
C GLU A 570 -23.50 0.05 -11.38
N ARG A 571 -22.66 -0.81 -11.99
CA ARG A 571 -22.95 -2.25 -12.14
C ARG A 571 -23.00 -2.99 -10.80
N ILE A 572 -22.08 -2.69 -9.88
CA ILE A 572 -22.08 -3.27 -8.53
C ILE A 572 -23.32 -2.80 -7.75
N GLU A 573 -23.70 -1.52 -7.84
CA GLU A 573 -24.94 -1.02 -7.22
C GLU A 573 -26.21 -1.65 -7.83
N ALA A 574 -26.20 -1.98 -9.12
CA ALA A 574 -27.26 -2.75 -9.79
C ALA A 574 -27.28 -4.25 -9.42
N GLY A 575 -26.39 -4.72 -8.54
CA GLY A 575 -26.36 -6.11 -8.05
C GLY A 575 -25.61 -7.09 -8.94
N ALA A 576 -24.83 -6.63 -9.92
CA ALA A 576 -23.99 -7.50 -10.71
C ALA A 576 -22.80 -8.03 -9.88
N THR A 577 -22.65 -9.35 -9.81
CA THR A 577 -21.44 -9.97 -9.29
C THR A 577 -20.31 -9.77 -10.30
N THR A 578 -19.30 -9.00 -9.92
CA THR A 578 -18.10 -8.83 -10.74
C THR A 578 -16.97 -9.64 -10.13
N ASP A 579 -16.54 -10.68 -10.84
CA ASP A 579 -15.18 -11.21 -10.69
C ASP A 579 -14.18 -10.30 -11.41
N LEU A 580 -12.90 -10.68 -11.49
CA LEU A 580 -11.90 -9.88 -12.19
C LEU A 580 -12.23 -9.64 -13.68
N GLN A 581 -12.91 -10.59 -14.34
CA GLN A 581 -13.28 -10.47 -15.75
C GLN A 581 -14.51 -9.57 -15.94
N GLY A 582 -15.56 -9.75 -15.13
CA GLY A 582 -16.77 -8.92 -15.14
C GLY A 582 -16.51 -7.48 -14.68
N ALA A 583 -15.54 -7.27 -13.79
CA ALA A 583 -15.03 -5.94 -13.44
C ALA A 583 -14.13 -5.33 -14.54
N GLY A 584 -13.68 -6.13 -15.52
CA GLY A 584 -12.73 -5.68 -16.54
C GLY A 584 -11.30 -5.45 -16.04
N PHE A 585 -10.94 -5.96 -14.86
CA PHE A 585 -9.57 -5.93 -14.33
C PHE A 585 -8.68 -7.07 -14.86
N LEU A 586 -9.27 -8.09 -15.49
CA LEU A 586 -8.55 -9.19 -16.11
C LEU A 586 -9.18 -9.53 -17.46
N GLY A 587 -8.37 -9.54 -18.51
CA GLY A 587 -8.80 -9.87 -19.87
C GLY A 587 -7.62 -10.25 -20.77
N ALA A 588 -7.89 -10.50 -22.04
CA ALA A 588 -6.90 -11.05 -22.99
C ALA A 588 -5.58 -10.24 -23.07
N GLY A 589 -5.61 -8.92 -22.82
CA GLY A 589 -4.44 -8.04 -22.84
C GLY A 589 -3.48 -8.20 -21.65
N ASN A 590 -3.96 -8.60 -20.45
CA ASN A 590 -3.14 -8.72 -19.25
C ASN A 590 -3.11 -10.12 -18.61
N GLU A 591 -4.02 -11.02 -18.96
CA GLU A 591 -4.20 -12.32 -18.28
C GLU A 591 -2.93 -13.18 -18.23
N ALA A 592 -2.19 -13.28 -19.34
CA ALA A 592 -0.96 -14.06 -19.38
C ALA A 592 0.12 -13.51 -18.43
N THR A 593 0.25 -12.17 -18.38
CA THR A 593 1.19 -11.49 -17.48
C THR A 593 0.74 -11.63 -16.02
N PHE A 594 -0.56 -11.47 -15.74
CA PHE A 594 -1.14 -11.71 -14.42
C PHE A 594 -0.85 -13.14 -13.95
N LYS A 595 -1.22 -14.16 -14.73
CA LYS A 595 -1.00 -15.57 -14.37
C LYS A 595 0.47 -15.88 -14.13
N ARG A 596 1.39 -15.39 -14.98
CA ARG A 596 2.83 -15.54 -14.76
C ARG A 596 3.28 -14.94 -13.43
N ARG A 597 2.95 -13.67 -13.16
CA ARG A 597 3.35 -12.99 -11.92
C ARG A 597 2.70 -13.58 -10.68
N MET A 598 1.44 -14.01 -10.77
CA MET A 598 0.72 -14.68 -9.69
C MET A 598 1.36 -16.03 -9.35
N ARG A 599 1.67 -16.85 -10.36
CA ARG A 599 2.43 -18.09 -10.19
C ARG A 599 3.76 -17.81 -9.50
N GLU A 600 4.56 -16.86 -10.00
CA GLU A 600 5.84 -16.47 -9.37
C GLU A 600 5.70 -16.13 -7.88
N VAL A 601 4.66 -15.40 -7.47
CA VAL A 601 4.37 -15.07 -6.06
C VAL A 601 3.99 -16.32 -5.26
N ILE A 602 3.10 -17.18 -5.77
CA ILE A 602 2.68 -18.41 -5.09
C ILE A 602 3.89 -19.34 -4.85
N LEU A 603 4.72 -19.56 -5.87
CA LEU A 603 5.91 -20.41 -5.75
C LEU A 603 6.84 -19.89 -4.64
N ASP A 604 7.10 -18.58 -4.59
CA ASP A 604 7.94 -17.97 -3.56
C ASP A 604 7.34 -18.11 -2.15
N CYS A 605 6.02 -17.94 -1.97
CA CYS A 605 5.39 -18.09 -0.66
C CYS A 605 5.39 -19.54 -0.15
N VAL A 606 5.40 -20.54 -1.05
CA VAL A 606 5.62 -21.95 -0.68
C VAL A 606 7.09 -22.22 -0.37
N ASP A 607 8.01 -21.78 -1.24
CA ASP A 607 9.45 -22.02 -1.09
C ASP A 607 10.03 -21.35 0.17
N PHE A 608 9.49 -20.20 0.57
CA PHE A 608 9.82 -19.50 1.84
C PHE A 608 8.99 -19.99 3.04
N ASN A 609 8.10 -20.96 2.83
CA ASN A 609 7.24 -21.59 3.85
C ASN A 609 6.32 -20.59 4.60
N TYR A 610 5.73 -19.64 3.88
CA TYR A 610 4.76 -18.68 4.42
C TYR A 610 3.30 -19.17 4.36
N ILE A 611 2.99 -20.11 3.46
CA ILE A 611 1.63 -20.67 3.28
C ILE A 611 1.55 -22.17 3.48
#